data_AF-A0A9N9P3H5-F1
#
_entry.id   AF-A0A9N9P3H5-F1
#
_cell.length_a   1.000
_cell.length_b   1.000
_cell.length_c   1.000
_cell.angle_alpha   90.00
_cell.angle_beta   90.00
_cell.angle_gamma   90.00
#
_symmetry.space_group_name_H-M   'P 1'
#
loop_
_entity.id
_entity.type
_entity.pdbx_description
1 polymer ?
#
loop_
_entity_poly.entity_id
_entity_poly.type
_entity_poly.pdbx_seq_one_letter_code
_entity_poly.pdbx_strand_id
1 'polypeptide(L)'
;MEPDKVQGLIKELSMPSEPIDDNDRGNKSKESKPITLLQLYYNANRAEKRVTRAYQEEIRCWYLFAKKFEERVKEIKNNNSRYNDQQARELVYSEVATNLLGFTRDSLRKKTAKARNIYKLFGEIYDPDTKKI
;
A
#
# COMPACT_ATOMS: atom_id res chain seq x y z
N MET A 1 -29.84 5.23 9.17
CA MET A 1 -28.93 4.11 8.81
C MET A 1 -28.63 3.39 10.11
N GLU A 2 -29.14 2.17 10.31
CA GLU A 2 -29.01 1.48 11.60
C GLU A 2 -27.54 1.09 11.86
N PRO A 3 -26.94 1.53 12.99
CA PRO A 3 -25.54 1.22 13.31
C PRO A 3 -25.28 -0.29 13.43
N ASP A 4 -26.29 -1.07 13.82
CA ASP A 4 -26.19 -2.52 13.98
C ASP A 4 -26.01 -3.27 12.66
N LYS A 5 -26.59 -2.76 11.55
CA LYS A 5 -26.36 -3.34 10.21
C LYS A 5 -24.92 -3.16 9.75
N VAL A 6 -24.32 -2.02 10.09
CA VAL A 6 -22.94 -1.71 9.72
C VAL A 6 -21.96 -2.54 10.53
N GLN A 7 -22.21 -2.73 11.83
CA GLN A 7 -21.36 -3.59 12.67
C GLN A 7 -21.48 -5.08 12.31
N GLY A 8 -22.68 -5.55 11.95
CA GLY A 8 -22.89 -6.90 11.44
C GLY A 8 -22.05 -7.18 10.19
N LEU A 9 -22.07 -6.25 9.22
CA LEU A 9 -21.28 -6.33 8.00
C LEU A 9 -19.76 -6.35 8.27
N ILE A 10 -19.27 -5.51 9.17
CA ILE A 10 -17.83 -5.48 9.53
C ILE A 10 -17.39 -6.82 10.13
N LYS A 11 -18.22 -7.42 11.00
CA LYS A 11 -17.91 -8.70 11.64
C LYS A 11 -17.91 -9.86 10.64
N GLU A 12 -18.83 -9.88 9.69
CA GLU A 12 -18.87 -10.90 8.62
C GLU A 12 -17.64 -10.80 7.70
N LEU A 13 -17.23 -9.59 7.32
CA LEU A 13 -16.06 -9.36 6.47
C LEU A 13 -14.72 -9.63 7.17
N SER A 14 -14.69 -9.71 8.49
CA SER A 14 -13.48 -10.03 9.27
C SER A 14 -13.23 -11.53 9.44
N MET A 15 -14.14 -12.41 9.00
CA MET A 15 -13.93 -13.86 9.13
C MET A 15 -12.95 -14.38 8.07
N PRO A 16 -11.98 -15.26 8.43
CA PRO A 16 -10.98 -15.74 7.48
C PRO A 16 -11.61 -16.67 6.44
N SER A 17 -11.47 -16.35 5.15
CA SER A 17 -11.94 -17.19 4.04
C SER A 17 -10.95 -18.30 3.72
N GLU A 18 -11.47 -19.50 3.39
CA GLU A 18 -10.66 -20.61 2.88
C GLU A 18 -9.98 -20.26 1.54
N PRO A 19 -8.80 -20.84 1.24
CA PRO A 19 -8.05 -20.54 0.03
C PRO A 19 -8.76 -21.10 -1.22
N ILE A 20 -9.49 -20.23 -1.93
CA ILE A 20 -10.01 -20.55 -3.27
C ILE A 20 -8.87 -20.49 -4.29
N ASP A 21 -8.65 -21.59 -5.02
CA ASP A 21 -7.67 -21.77 -6.10
C ASP A 21 -7.89 -20.74 -7.24
N ASP A 22 -6.85 -19.97 -7.54
CA ASP A 22 -6.86 -18.88 -8.54
C ASP A 22 -6.73 -19.40 -10.00
N ASN A 23 -6.62 -20.71 -10.22
CA ASN A 23 -6.30 -21.31 -11.53
C ASN A 23 -7.48 -21.53 -12.49
N ASP A 24 -8.74 -21.23 -12.14
CA ASP A 24 -9.85 -21.39 -13.09
C ASP A 24 -9.84 -20.26 -14.15
N ARG A 25 -9.02 -20.51 -15.16
CA ARG A 25 -8.77 -19.66 -16.32
C ARG A 25 -10.03 -19.62 -17.18
N GLY A 26 -10.75 -18.51 -17.05
CA GLY A 26 -11.98 -18.16 -17.77
C GLY A 26 -12.21 -18.86 -19.11
N ASN A 27 -13.21 -19.74 -19.11
CA ASN A 27 -13.73 -20.32 -20.34
C ASN A 27 -14.54 -19.27 -21.09
N LYS A 28 -13.97 -18.72 -22.15
CA LYS A 28 -14.67 -17.88 -23.14
C LYS A 28 -15.50 -18.77 -24.07
N SER A 29 -16.66 -19.24 -23.64
CA SER A 29 -17.65 -19.80 -24.58
C SER A 29 -18.69 -18.74 -24.91
N LYS A 30 -18.81 -18.43 -26.20
CA LYS A 30 -19.84 -17.56 -26.78
C LYS A 30 -21.21 -18.25 -26.71
N GLU A 31 -21.82 -18.25 -25.53
CA GLU A 31 -23.22 -18.55 -25.27
C GLU A 31 -23.52 -18.08 -23.85
N SER A 32 -24.38 -17.08 -23.72
CA SER A 32 -24.73 -16.46 -22.44
C SER A 32 -25.59 -17.41 -21.60
N LYS A 33 -24.97 -18.43 -20.99
CA LYS A 33 -25.59 -19.15 -19.88
C LYS A 33 -25.90 -18.13 -18.76
N PRO A 34 -27.08 -18.17 -18.14
CA PRO A 34 -27.39 -17.27 -17.03
C PRO A 34 -26.36 -17.47 -15.91
N ILE A 35 -25.81 -16.36 -15.43
CA ILE A 35 -24.81 -16.37 -14.36
C ILE A 35 -25.44 -17.00 -13.12
N THR A 36 -24.83 -18.07 -12.61
CA THR A 36 -25.35 -18.76 -11.42
C THR A 36 -24.98 -17.99 -10.14
N LEU A 37 -25.74 -18.21 -9.06
CA LEU A 37 -25.42 -17.64 -7.74
C LEU A 37 -24.00 -17.97 -7.28
N LEU A 38 -23.54 -19.19 -7.56
CA LEU A 38 -22.18 -19.64 -7.26
C LEU A 38 -21.13 -18.81 -8.02
N GLN A 39 -21.36 -18.52 -9.30
CA GLN A 39 -20.47 -17.67 -10.09
C GLN A 39 -20.44 -16.22 -9.56
N LEU A 40 -21.58 -15.68 -9.15
CA LEU A 40 -21.63 -14.35 -8.51
C LEU A 40 -20.84 -14.33 -7.20
N TYR A 41 -20.97 -15.36 -6.36
CA TYR A 41 -20.21 -15.49 -5.11
C TYR A 41 -18.70 -15.56 -5.36
N TYR A 42 -18.24 -16.37 -6.32
CA TYR A 42 -16.81 -16.42 -6.66
C TYR A 42 -16.30 -15.09 -7.22
N ASN A 43 -17.10 -14.40 -8.05
CA ASN A 43 -16.74 -13.09 -8.57
C ASN A 43 -16.58 -12.06 -7.44
N ALA A 44 -17.47 -12.08 -6.44
CA ALA A 44 -17.38 -11.21 -5.26
C ALA A 44 -16.08 -11.47 -4.47
N ASN A 45 -15.81 -12.73 -4.10
CA ASN A 45 -14.57 -13.11 -3.39
C ASN A 45 -13.32 -12.73 -4.18
N ARG A 46 -13.34 -12.90 -5.51
CA ARG A 46 -12.21 -12.53 -6.37
C ARG A 46 -12.00 -11.02 -6.40
N ALA A 47 -13.08 -10.23 -6.45
CA ALA A 47 -13.01 -8.78 -6.39
C ALA A 47 -12.44 -8.32 -5.04
N GLU A 48 -12.89 -8.91 -3.94
CA GLU A 48 -12.37 -8.66 -2.60
C GLU A 48 -10.86 -8.97 -2.51
N LYS A 49 -10.41 -10.15 -2.94
CA LYS A 49 -8.99 -10.51 -2.98
C LYS A 49 -8.16 -9.51 -3.80
N ARG A 50 -8.68 -9.02 -4.93
CA ARG A 50 -8.00 -8.02 -5.77
C ARG A 50 -7.84 -6.69 -5.04
N VAL A 51 -8.89 -6.24 -4.35
CA VAL A 51 -8.87 -5.01 -3.54
C VAL A 51 -7.85 -5.14 -2.41
N THR A 52 -7.85 -6.25 -1.67
CA THR A 52 -6.87 -6.51 -0.61
C THR A 52 -5.43 -6.52 -1.12
N ARG A 53 -5.17 -7.21 -2.25
CA ARG A 53 -3.83 -7.21 -2.89
C ARG A 53 -3.41 -5.80 -3.33
N ALA A 54 -4.32 -5.00 -3.85
CA ALA A 54 -4.02 -3.62 -4.26
C ALA A 54 -3.65 -2.74 -3.06
N TYR A 55 -4.36 -2.84 -1.93
CA TYR A 55 -4.00 -2.11 -0.71
C TYR A 55 -2.66 -2.55 -0.13
N GLN A 56 -2.37 -3.86 -0.12
CA GLN A 56 -1.08 -4.38 0.31
C GLN A 56 0.07 -3.84 -0.55
N GLU A 57 -0.10 -3.82 -1.88
CA GLU A 57 0.91 -3.27 -2.78
C GLU A 57 1.08 -1.76 -2.58
N GLU A 58 -0.01 -1.00 -2.40
CA GLU A 58 0.09 0.43 -2.08
C GLU A 58 0.90 0.68 -0.80
N ILE A 59 0.60 -0.05 0.29
CA ILE A 59 1.34 0.04 1.55
C ILE A 59 2.82 -0.30 1.33
N ARG A 60 3.11 -1.36 0.57
CA ARG A 60 4.48 -1.79 0.26
C ARG A 60 5.24 -0.73 -0.55
N CYS A 61 4.62 -0.14 -1.56
CA CYS A 61 5.23 0.94 -2.35
C CYS A 61 5.57 2.15 -1.47
N TRP A 62 4.65 2.59 -0.60
CA TRP A 62 4.91 3.70 0.30
C TRP A 62 5.99 3.39 1.34
N TYR A 63 6.03 2.17 1.87
CA TYR A 63 7.09 1.71 2.75
C TYR A 63 8.47 1.81 2.09
N LEU A 64 8.61 1.25 0.88
CA LEU A 64 9.87 1.24 0.13
C LEU A 64 10.32 2.66 -0.23
N PHE A 65 9.38 3.52 -0.63
CA PHE A 65 9.64 4.93 -0.87
C PHE A 65 10.20 5.63 0.38
N ALA A 66 9.56 5.46 1.53
CA ALA A 66 10.00 6.10 2.77
C ALA A 66 11.35 5.56 3.26
N LYS A 67 11.61 4.25 3.12
CA LYS A 67 12.92 3.66 3.40
C LYS A 67 14.01 4.33 2.55
N LYS A 68 13.82 4.41 1.23
CA LYS A 68 14.77 5.07 0.31
C LYS A 68 14.93 6.56 0.59
N PHE A 69 13.85 7.23 0.96
CA PHE A 69 13.88 8.64 1.36
C PHE A 69 14.78 8.86 2.59
N GLU A 70 14.64 8.06 3.65
CA GLU A 70 15.47 8.19 4.85
C GLU A 70 16.93 7.78 4.59
N GLU A 71 17.18 6.75 3.76
CA GLU A 71 18.53 6.40 3.28
C GLU A 71 19.19 7.60 2.60
N ARG A 72 18.48 8.27 1.68
CA ARG A 72 18.99 9.45 0.97
C ARG A 72 19.25 10.64 1.90
N VAL A 73 18.37 10.89 2.87
CA VAL A 73 18.59 11.93 3.90
C VAL A 73 19.86 11.63 4.69
N LYS A 74 20.08 10.37 5.08
CA LYS A 74 21.29 9.94 5.79
C LYS A 74 22.55 10.11 4.94
N GLU A 75 22.50 9.73 3.66
CA GLU A 75 23.61 9.94 2.72
C GLU A 75 24.00 11.43 2.63
N ILE A 76 23.03 12.33 2.47
CA ILE A 76 23.29 13.77 2.37
C ILE A 76 23.99 14.29 3.64
N LYS A 77 23.53 13.85 4.81
CA LYS A 77 24.12 14.24 6.11
C LYS A 77 25.52 13.66 6.30
N ASN A 78 25.77 12.43 5.83
CA ASN A 78 27.09 11.81 5.89
C ASN A 78 28.08 12.49 4.94
N ASN A 79 27.62 12.88 3.74
CA ASN A 79 28.45 13.56 2.75
C ASN A 79 28.77 15.00 3.14
N ASN A 80 27.88 15.66 3.90
CA ASN A 80 28.12 17.00 4.42
C ASN A 80 27.45 17.19 5.78
N SER A 81 28.27 17.08 6.83
CA SER A 81 27.85 17.19 8.23
C SER A 81 27.32 18.58 8.63
N ARG A 82 27.45 19.60 7.78
CA ARG A 82 26.88 20.93 8.01
C ARG A 82 25.37 20.96 7.79
N TYR A 83 24.81 20.03 7.03
CA TYR A 83 23.37 19.97 6.82
C TYR A 83 22.66 19.43 8.06
N ASN A 84 21.74 20.22 8.60
CA ASN A 84 20.79 19.71 9.57
C ASN A 84 19.73 18.82 8.88
N ASP A 85 18.91 18.14 9.69
CA ASP A 85 17.93 17.18 9.18
C ASP A 85 16.91 17.81 8.22
N GLN A 86 16.47 19.04 8.54
CA GLN A 86 15.52 19.77 7.70
C GLN A 86 16.12 20.11 6.34
N GLN A 87 17.35 20.60 6.31
CA GLN A 87 18.05 20.94 5.07
C GLN A 87 18.27 19.71 4.19
N ALA A 88 18.68 18.59 4.80
CA ALA A 88 18.87 17.34 4.06
C ALA A 88 17.55 16.85 3.44
N ARG A 89 16.43 16.88 4.20
CA ARG A 89 15.10 16.54 3.67
C ARG A 89 14.66 17.45 2.53
N GLU A 90 14.94 18.75 2.64
CA GLU A 90 14.58 19.73 1.61
C GLU A 90 15.31 19.49 0.29
N LEU A 91 16.55 19.01 0.36
CA LEU A 91 17.31 18.58 -0.82
C LEU A 91 16.66 17.34 -1.45
N VAL A 92 16.30 16.32 -0.67
CA VAL A 92 15.59 15.14 -1.20
C VAL A 92 14.24 15.51 -1.82
N TYR A 93 13.48 16.42 -1.18
CA TYR A 93 12.23 16.91 -1.77
C TYR A 93 12.45 17.62 -3.10
N SER A 94 13.56 18.36 -3.24
CA SER A 94 13.90 19.05 -4.48
C SER A 94 14.33 18.07 -5.58
N GLU A 95 15.10 17.03 -5.24
CA GLU A 95 15.46 15.93 -6.16
C GLU A 95 14.20 15.25 -6.73
N VAL A 96 13.23 14.95 -5.86
CA VAL A 96 11.97 14.29 -6.24
C VAL A 96 11.07 15.23 -7.03
N ALA A 97 10.91 16.48 -6.59
CA ALA A 97 10.03 17.46 -7.24
C ALA A 97 10.51 17.87 -8.64
N THR A 98 11.83 17.89 -8.88
CA THR A 98 12.41 18.20 -10.21
C THR A 98 11.91 17.24 -11.30
N ASN A 99 11.53 16.02 -10.91
CA ASN A 99 11.11 14.96 -11.83
C ASN A 99 9.59 14.71 -11.82
N LEU A 100 8.81 15.52 -11.10
CA LEU A 100 7.36 15.35 -10.95
C LEU A 100 6.58 16.52 -11.57
N LEU A 101 6.10 16.33 -12.80
CA LEU A 101 5.17 17.27 -13.43
C LEU A 101 3.79 17.19 -12.74
N GLY A 102 3.27 18.33 -12.29
CA GLY A 102 1.92 18.45 -11.73
C GLY A 102 1.77 18.19 -10.23
N PHE A 103 2.85 17.93 -9.48
CA PHE A 103 2.79 17.81 -8.02
C PHE A 103 3.32 19.05 -7.31
N THR A 104 2.53 19.57 -6.37
CA THR A 104 3.00 20.62 -5.45
C THR A 104 3.99 20.05 -4.43
N ARG A 105 4.97 20.85 -4.02
CA ARG A 105 5.91 20.45 -2.95
C ARG A 105 5.20 20.10 -1.63
N ASP A 106 4.08 20.76 -1.33
CA ASP A 106 3.31 20.50 -0.13
C ASP A 106 2.56 19.17 -0.16
N SER A 107 2.01 18.78 -1.32
CA SER A 107 1.39 17.46 -1.47
C SER A 107 2.42 16.34 -1.35
N LEU A 108 3.63 16.55 -1.89
CA LEU A 108 4.75 15.63 -1.71
C LEU A 108 5.11 15.47 -0.23
N ARG A 109 5.34 16.57 0.49
CA ARG A 109 5.64 16.55 1.94
C ARG A 109 4.57 15.81 2.74
N LYS A 110 3.29 16.07 2.48
CA LYS A 110 2.16 15.38 3.14
C LYS A 110 2.16 13.87 2.86
N LYS A 111 2.38 13.46 1.60
CA LYS A 111 2.47 12.03 1.24
C LYS A 111 3.68 11.36 1.86
N THR A 112 4.85 12.01 1.84
CA THR A 112 6.07 11.50 2.48
C THR A 112 5.87 11.36 3.99
N ALA A 113 5.22 12.30 4.67
CA ALA A 113 4.91 12.16 6.09
C ALA A 113 4.07 10.91 6.39
N LYS A 114 3.04 10.63 5.57
CA LYS A 114 2.25 9.38 5.69
C LYS A 114 3.09 8.14 5.43
N ALA A 115 3.90 8.14 4.37
CA ALA A 115 4.79 7.04 4.01
C ALA A 115 5.81 6.75 5.11
N ARG A 116 6.33 7.79 5.78
CA ARG A 116 7.23 7.65 6.93
C ARG A 116 6.55 7.01 8.13
N ASN A 117 5.27 7.28 8.37
CA ASN A 117 4.52 6.61 9.43
C ASN A 117 4.36 5.11 9.13
N ILE A 118 4.11 4.75 7.86
CA ILE A 118 4.11 3.35 7.41
C ILE A 118 5.50 2.74 7.64
N TYR A 119 6.57 3.42 7.23
CA TYR A 119 7.94 2.94 7.44
C TYR A 119 8.31 2.77 8.90
N LYS A 120 7.86 3.63 9.81
CA LYS A 120 8.08 3.44 11.25
C LYS A 120 7.29 2.25 11.78
N LEU A 121 5.99 2.19 11.48
CA LEU A 121 5.11 1.14 11.95
C LEU A 121 5.61 -0.24 11.53
N PHE A 122 6.03 -0.40 10.28
CA PHE A 122 6.50 -1.68 9.78
C PHE A 122 8.01 -1.84 9.89
N GLY A 123 8.83 -0.80 9.92
CA GLY A 123 10.29 -0.90 9.98
C GLY A 123 10.82 -1.10 11.41
N GLU A 124 10.09 -0.67 12.44
CA GLU A 124 10.38 -1.01 13.84
C GLU A 124 9.96 -2.45 14.17
N ILE A 125 8.98 -3.01 13.44
CA ILE A 125 8.43 -4.36 13.64
C ILE A 125 9.05 -5.38 12.65
N TYR A 126 9.56 -4.94 11.51
CA TYR A 126 10.04 -5.79 10.42
C TYR A 126 11.38 -5.27 9.89
N ASP A 127 12.44 -5.96 10.31
CA ASP A 127 13.73 -5.90 9.66
C ASP A 127 13.76 -6.97 8.54
N PRO A 128 13.85 -6.57 7.25
CA PRO A 128 13.83 -7.48 6.12
C PRO A 128 15.01 -8.45 6.09
N ASP A 129 16.11 -8.13 6.78
CA ASP A 129 17.30 -8.99 6.85
C ASP A 129 17.17 -10.06 7.95
N THR A 130 16.36 -9.80 8.99
CA THR A 130 16.19 -10.73 10.12
C THR A 130 14.87 -11.51 10.11
N LYS A 131 13.88 -11.14 9.27
CA LYS A 131 12.56 -11.81 9.17
C LYS A 131 11.90 -12.10 10.52
N LYS A 132 12.14 -11.27 11.53
CA LYS A 132 11.48 -11.42 12.83
C LYS A 132 10.29 -10.48 12.92
N ILE A 133 9.20 -11.04 13.46
CA ILE A 133 8.06 -10.35 14.04
C ILE A 133 8.35 -10.25 15.54
#